data_AF-A0A9E6CD37-F1
#
_entry.id   AF-A0A9E6CD37-F1
#
_cell.length_a   1.000
_cell.length_b   1.000
_cell.length_c   1.000
_cell.angle_alpha   90.00
_cell.angle_beta   90.00
_cell.angle_gamma   90.00
#
_symmetry.space_group_name_H-M   'P 1'
#
loop_
_entity.id
_entity.type
_entity.pdbx_description
1 polymer ?
#
loop_
_entity_poly.entity_id
_entity_poly.type
_entity_poly.pdbx_seq_one_letter_code
_entity_poly.pdbx_strand_id
1 'polypeptide(L)'
;MIKCRWCGEEFEPAQTAQKYCPKCRSDPEVVRARARKRKRQQLERRRVEKYHSPVFENQFKKTCPLCGREFNPASNRQKWCFMHRKQGRQEARTRYMGKYRAKKRQVTYPSM
;
A
#
# COMPACT_ATOMS: atom_id res chain seq x y z
N MET A 1 38.67 20.51 2.84
CA MET A 1 37.82 20.52 1.62
C MET A 1 36.78 19.41 1.70
N ILE A 2 35.51 19.71 1.48
CA ILE A 2 34.41 18.72 1.43
C ILE A 2 33.55 18.92 0.19
N LYS A 3 32.90 17.85 -0.29
CA LYS A 3 31.97 17.93 -1.45
C LYS A 3 30.57 18.35 -1.02
N CYS A 4 29.99 19.29 -1.75
CA CYS A 4 28.61 19.72 -1.58
C CYS A 4 27.65 18.58 -1.93
N ARG A 5 26.76 18.20 -1.01
CA ARG A 5 25.75 17.15 -1.24
C ARG A 5 24.67 17.50 -2.28
N TRP A 6 24.67 18.72 -2.79
CA TRP A 6 23.71 19.18 -3.80
C TRP A 6 24.36 19.30 -5.19
N CYS A 7 25.33 20.19 -5.36
CA CYS A 7 25.98 20.42 -6.66
C CYS A 7 27.24 19.57 -6.89
N GLY A 8 27.77 18.89 -5.87
CA GLY A 8 28.98 18.08 -5.98
C GLY A 8 30.31 18.84 -5.92
N GLU A 9 30.28 20.18 -6.01
CA GLU A 9 31.48 21.02 -5.95
C GLU A 9 32.20 20.90 -4.60
N GLU A 10 33.53 20.96 -4.63
CA GLU A 10 34.38 21.02 -3.45
C GLU A 10 34.40 22.43 -2.87
N PHE A 11 34.28 22.53 -1.55
CA PHE A 11 34.33 23.82 -0.86
C PHE A 11 34.96 23.68 0.52
N GLU A 12 35.40 24.80 1.07
CA GLU A 12 35.86 24.91 2.45
C GLU A 12 34.67 25.21 3.38
N PRO A 13 34.36 24.32 4.33
CA PRO A 13 33.24 24.53 5.23
C PRO A 13 33.60 25.57 6.30
N ALA A 14 32.71 26.53 6.52
CA ALA A 14 32.83 27.50 7.61
C ALA A 14 32.50 26.87 8.99
N GLN A 15 31.86 25.70 8.99
CA GLN A 15 31.50 24.94 10.20
C GLN A 15 31.69 23.45 9.95
N THR A 16 32.15 22.70 10.96
CA THR A 16 32.36 21.25 10.86
C THR A 16 31.13 20.46 10.42
N ALA A 17 29.92 20.93 10.75
CA ALA A 17 28.66 20.30 10.35
C ALA A 17 28.11 20.75 8.99
N GLN A 18 28.81 21.63 8.26
CA GLN A 18 28.34 22.15 6.98
C GLN A 18 28.38 21.06 5.90
N LYS A 19 27.24 20.82 5.23
CA LYS A 19 27.09 19.75 4.21
C LYS A 19 26.89 20.26 2.79
N TYR A 20 26.74 21.58 2.64
CA TYR A 20 26.41 22.26 1.39
C TYR A 20 27.28 23.50 1.26
N CYS A 21 27.70 23.83 0.03
CA CYS A 21 28.45 25.04 -0.24
C CYS A 21 27.60 26.29 0.06
N PRO A 22 28.23 27.48 0.28
CA PRO A 22 27.51 28.70 0.60
C PRO A 22 26.40 29.05 -0.40
N LYS A 23 26.65 28.88 -1.70
CA LYS A 23 25.68 29.11 -2.79
C LYS A 23 24.43 28.22 -2.66
N CYS A 24 24.62 26.91 -2.57
CA CYS A 24 23.51 25.96 -2.44
C CYS A 24 22.84 26.00 -1.06
N ARG A 25 23.49 26.58 -0.04
CA ARG A 25 22.92 26.70 1.30
C ARG A 25 21.79 27.74 1.33
N SER A 26 22.02 28.90 0.72
CA SER A 26 21.08 30.03 0.65
C SER A 26 20.08 29.95 -0.51
N ASP A 27 20.34 29.11 -1.50
CA ASP A 27 19.45 28.93 -2.65
C ASP A 27 18.03 28.46 -2.22
N PRO A 28 16.97 29.24 -2.49
CA PRO A 28 15.59 28.91 -2.14
C PRO A 28 15.05 27.64 -2.81
N GLU A 29 15.52 27.29 -4.00
CA GLU A 29 15.17 26.05 -4.70
C GLU A 29 15.76 24.83 -3.98
N VAL A 30 17.02 24.93 -3.57
CA VAL A 30 17.70 23.87 -2.79
C VAL A 30 17.05 23.70 -1.42
N VAL A 31 16.61 24.79 -0.77
CA VAL A 31 15.82 24.72 0.47
C VAL A 31 14.49 23.99 0.22
N ARG A 32 13.74 24.36 -0.82
CA ARG A 32 12.46 23.73 -1.18
C ARG A 32 12.62 22.24 -1.51
N ALA A 33 13.64 21.87 -2.27
CA ALA A 33 13.93 20.47 -2.60
C ALA A 33 14.25 19.63 -1.34
N ARG A 34 15.02 20.18 -0.40
CA ARG A 34 15.29 19.53 0.90
C ARG A 34 14.02 19.34 1.73
N ALA A 35 13.14 20.34 1.77
CA ALA A 35 11.85 20.24 2.45
C ALA A 35 10.96 19.14 1.85
N ARG A 36 10.88 19.07 0.50
CA ARG A 36 10.16 18.00 -0.22
C ARG A 36 10.71 16.62 0.11
N LYS A 37 12.04 16.45 0.12
CA LYS A 37 12.69 15.19 0.49
C LYS A 37 12.38 14.76 1.93
N ARG A 38 12.46 15.69 2.89
CA ARG A 38 12.09 15.43 4.29
C ARG A 38 10.62 15.02 4.42
N LYS A 39 9.71 15.70 3.73
CA LYS A 39 8.28 15.35 3.73
C LYS A 39 8.05 13.95 3.16
N ARG A 40 8.70 13.60 2.06
CA ARG A 40 8.62 12.24 1.48
C ARG A 40 9.10 11.17 2.47
N GLN A 41 10.25 11.40 3.13
CA GLN A 41 10.77 10.47 4.15
C GLN A 41 9.83 10.34 5.35
N GLN A 42 9.23 11.44 5.81
CA GLN A 42 8.24 11.41 6.90
C GLN A 42 7.01 10.59 6.51
N LEU A 43 6.49 10.78 5.29
CA LEU A 43 5.34 10.02 4.79
C LEU A 43 5.67 8.54 4.65
N GLU A 44 6.86 8.19 4.18
CA GLU A 44 7.28 6.79 4.07
C GLU A 44 7.42 6.13 5.45
N ARG A 45 8.01 6.82 6.43
CA ARG A 45 8.05 6.32 7.82
C ARG A 45 6.65 6.06 8.38
N ARG A 46 5.71 6.99 8.19
CA ARG A 46 4.30 6.81 8.60
C ARG A 46 3.61 5.65 7.87
N ARG A 47 3.91 5.46 6.59
CA ARG A 47 3.39 4.33 5.80
C ARG A 47 3.92 3.01 6.35
N VAL A 48 5.23 2.90 6.58
CA VAL A 48 5.86 1.70 7.17
C VAL A 48 5.29 1.44 8.56
N GLU A 49 5.19 2.44 9.43
CA GLU A 49 4.59 2.28 10.77
C GLU A 49 3.14 1.79 10.70
N LYS A 50 2.34 2.33 9.78
CA LYS A 50 0.93 1.96 9.63
C LYS A 50 0.72 0.56 9.03
N TYR A 51 1.54 0.15 8.07
CA TYR A 51 1.29 -1.06 7.26
C TYR A 51 2.29 -2.21 7.51
N HIS A 52 3.44 -1.94 8.11
CA HIS A 52 4.48 -2.91 8.48
C HIS A 52 4.64 -3.06 10.00
N SER A 53 3.65 -2.65 10.80
CA SER A 53 3.65 -2.95 12.23
C SER A 53 3.66 -4.48 12.45
N PRO A 54 4.53 -5.01 13.32
CA PRO A 54 4.63 -6.45 13.63
C PRO A 54 3.31 -7.03 14.18
N VAL A 55 2.38 -6.17 14.62
CA VAL A 55 1.03 -6.55 15.04
C VAL A 55 0.18 -7.10 13.89
N PHE A 56 0.42 -6.67 12.64
CA PHE A 56 -0.37 -7.09 11.47
C PHE A 56 0.15 -8.39 10.81
N GLU A 57 1.33 -8.87 11.17
CA GLU A 57 1.98 -9.99 10.48
C GLU A 57 1.35 -11.36 10.81
N ASN A 58 0.66 -11.48 11.95
CA ASN A 58 0.00 -12.71 12.40
C ASN A 58 -1.54 -12.66 12.44
N GLN A 59 -2.19 -11.51 12.20
CA GLN A 59 -3.63 -11.34 12.46
C GLN A 59 -4.58 -11.75 11.31
N PHE A 60 -4.07 -12.05 10.10
CA PHE A 60 -4.94 -12.21 8.93
C PHE A 60 -4.79 -13.52 8.17
N LYS A 61 -4.19 -14.56 8.77
CA LYS A 61 -4.21 -15.88 8.15
C LYS A 61 -5.66 -16.33 7.96
N LYS A 62 -6.05 -16.58 6.71
CA LYS A 62 -7.37 -17.09 6.36
C LYS A 62 -7.24 -18.46 5.75
N THR A 63 -8.22 -19.30 6.02
CA THR A 63 -8.31 -20.63 5.41
C THR A 63 -9.07 -20.53 4.09
N CYS A 64 -8.50 -21.09 3.03
CA CYS A 64 -9.17 -21.15 1.73
C CYS A 64 -10.35 -22.14 1.77
N PRO A 65 -11.58 -21.72 1.43
CA PRO A 65 -12.75 -22.61 1.45
C PRO A 65 -12.67 -23.79 0.47
N LEU A 66 -11.87 -23.70 -0.58
CA LEU A 66 -11.79 -24.71 -1.64
C LEU A 66 -10.72 -25.78 -1.39
N CYS A 67 -9.65 -25.45 -0.66
CA CYS A 67 -8.53 -26.35 -0.46
C CYS A 67 -8.04 -26.47 0.97
N GLY A 68 -8.69 -25.80 1.93
CA GLY A 68 -8.35 -25.86 3.35
C GLY A 68 -7.00 -25.25 3.74
N ARG A 69 -6.20 -24.76 2.78
CA ARG A 69 -4.87 -24.18 3.08
C ARG A 69 -5.00 -22.78 3.67
N GLU A 70 -4.19 -22.51 4.69
CA GLU A 70 -4.00 -21.16 5.22
C GLU A 70 -3.23 -20.29 4.23
N PHE A 71 -3.60 -19.01 4.15
CA PHE A 71 -2.90 -18.03 3.33
C PHE A 71 -2.97 -16.64 3.94
N ASN A 72 -1.99 -15.80 3.59
CA ASN A 72 -1.99 -14.38 3.92
C ASN A 72 -2.72 -13.59 2.82
N PRO A 73 -3.92 -13.04 3.10
CA PRO A 73 -4.69 -12.29 2.13
C PRO A 73 -4.03 -10.93 1.85
N ALA A 74 -3.99 -10.52 0.58
CA ALA A 74 -3.52 -9.18 0.20
C ALA A 74 -4.53 -8.07 0.58
N SER A 75 -5.76 -8.44 0.96
CA SER A 75 -6.77 -7.50 1.45
C SER A 75 -7.79 -8.21 2.33
N ASN A 76 -8.44 -7.48 3.25
CA ASN A 76 -9.49 -8.02 4.11
C ASN A 76 -10.66 -8.65 3.33
N ARG A 77 -10.86 -8.28 2.06
CA ARG A 77 -11.91 -8.82 1.18
C ARG A 77 -11.52 -10.14 0.48
N GLN A 78 -10.25 -10.53 0.50
CA GLN A 78 -9.82 -11.78 -0.12
C GLN A 78 -10.31 -12.96 0.72
N LYS A 79 -11.01 -13.90 0.06
CA LYS A 79 -11.61 -15.09 0.68
C LYS A 79 -10.94 -16.40 0.27
N TRP A 80 -10.33 -16.44 -0.90
CA TRP A 80 -9.69 -17.63 -1.45
C TRP A 80 -8.19 -17.40 -1.59
N CYS A 81 -7.42 -18.50 -1.53
CA CYS A 81 -5.99 -18.47 -1.81
C CYS A 81 -5.72 -18.08 -3.28
N PHE A 82 -4.47 -17.77 -3.59
CA PHE A 82 -4.06 -17.31 -4.93
C PHE A 82 -4.49 -18.27 -6.05
N MET A 83 -4.30 -19.58 -5.85
CA MET A 83 -4.66 -20.63 -6.81
C MET A 83 -6.16 -20.71 -7.07
N HIS A 84 -6.98 -20.65 -6.02
CA HIS A 84 -8.42 -20.83 -6.11
C HIS A 84 -9.21 -19.52 -6.21
N ARG A 85 -8.51 -18.37 -6.37
CA ARG A 85 -9.14 -17.04 -6.40
C ARG A 85 -10.12 -16.88 -7.55
N LYS A 86 -9.77 -17.40 -8.73
CA LYS A 86 -10.62 -17.32 -9.93
C LYS A 86 -11.84 -18.23 -9.80
N GLN A 87 -11.61 -19.49 -9.45
CA GLN A 87 -12.65 -20.49 -9.25
C GLN A 87 -13.66 -20.05 -8.18
N GLY A 88 -13.18 -19.67 -7.00
CA GLY A 88 -14.06 -19.25 -5.90
C GLY A 88 -14.90 -18.03 -6.24
N ARG A 89 -14.35 -17.06 -7.00
CA ARG A 89 -15.13 -15.92 -7.52
C ARG A 89 -16.24 -16.35 -8.46
N GLN A 90 -15.94 -17.29 -9.36
CA GLN A 90 -16.92 -17.81 -10.32
C GLN A 90 -18.05 -18.54 -9.60
N GLU A 91 -17.72 -19.45 -8.68
CA GLU A 91 -18.71 -20.19 -7.89
C GLU A 91 -19.58 -19.26 -7.03
N ALA A 92 -18.97 -18.27 -6.36
CA ALA A 92 -19.71 -17.27 -5.60
C ALA A 92 -20.68 -16.45 -6.46
N ARG A 93 -20.26 -16.08 -7.69
CA ARG A 93 -21.11 -15.39 -8.66
C ARG A 93 -22.27 -16.28 -9.11
N THR A 94 -21.99 -17.54 -9.45
CA THR A 94 -23.02 -18.50 -9.86
C THR A 94 -24.06 -18.70 -8.75
N ARG A 95 -23.60 -18.87 -7.50
CA ARG A 95 -24.48 -19.00 -6.34
C ARG A 95 -25.35 -17.76 -6.13
N TYR A 96 -24.76 -16.57 -6.26
CA TYR A 96 -25.51 -15.31 -6.18
C TYR A 96 -26.57 -15.21 -7.28
N MET A 97 -26.21 -15.48 -8.54
CA MET A 97 -27.14 -15.42 -9.67
C MET A 97 -28.27 -16.44 -9.56
N GLY A 98 -27.99 -17.65 -9.06
CA GLY A 98 -29.01 -18.66 -8.78
C GLY A 98 -30.06 -18.16 -7.76
N LYS A 99 -29.59 -17.60 -6.63
CA LYS A 99 -30.48 -16.99 -5.62
C LYS A 99 -31.27 -15.81 -6.18
N TYR A 100 -30.62 -14.95 -6.97
CA TYR A 100 -31.28 -13.80 -7.60
C TYR A 100 -32.39 -14.22 -8.57
N ARG A 101 -32.13 -15.22 -9.43
CA ARG A 101 -33.13 -15.77 -10.36
C ARG A 101 -34.30 -16.42 -9.62
N ALA A 102 -34.03 -17.21 -8.57
CA ALA A 102 -35.07 -17.82 -7.74
C ALA A 102 -35.96 -16.76 -7.07
N LYS A 103 -35.35 -15.71 -6.52
CA LYS A 103 -36.09 -14.58 -5.94
C LYS A 103 -36.95 -13.87 -6.99
N LYS A 104 -36.45 -13.63 -8.20
CA LYS A 104 -37.25 -13.01 -9.28
C LYS A 104 -38.46 -13.87 -9.69
N ARG A 105 -38.31 -15.19 -9.74
CA ARG A 105 -39.42 -16.12 -10.06
C ARG A 105 -40.51 -16.14 -8.99
N GLN A 106 -40.19 -15.89 -7.73
CA GLN A 106 -41.19 -15.81 -6.65
C GLN A 106 -41.96 -14.48 -6.65
N VAL A 107 -41.50 -13.47 -7.40
CA VAL A 107 -42.10 -12.12 -7.45
C VAL A 107 -42.96 -11.95 -8.71
N THR A 108 -43.07 -12.96 -9.59
CA THR A 108 -44.07 -12.95 -10.68
C THR A 108 -45.45 -13.26 -10.11
N TYR A 109 -46.36 -12.28 -10.21
CA TYR A 109 -47.72 -12.25 -9.64
C TYR A 109 -48.53 -13.53 -9.87
N PRO A 110 -49.43 -13.93 -8.94
CA PRO A 110 -50.42 -14.96 -9.21
C PRO A 110 -51.35 -14.44 -10.33
N SER A 111 -51.47 -15.19 -11.43
CA SER A 111 -52.48 -14.87 -12.45
C SER A 111 -53.86 -15.04 -11.80
N MET A 112 -54.63 -13.95 -11.79
CA MET A 112 -56.07 -13.99 -11.53
C MET A 112 -56.78 -14.85 -12.56
#